data_AF-A0A1I8GYN0-F1
#
_entry.id   AF-A0A1I8GYN0-F1
#
_cell.length_a   1.000
_cell.length_b   1.000
_cell.length_c   1.000
_cell.angle_alpha   90.00
_cell.angle_beta   90.00
_cell.angle_gamma   90.00
#
_symmetry.space_group_name_H-M   'P 1'
#
loop_
_entity.id
_entity.type
_entity.pdbx_description
1 polymer ?
#
loop_
_entity_poly.entity_id
_entity_poly.type
_entity_poly.pdbx_seq_one_letter_code
_entity_poly.pdbx_strand_id
1 'polypeptide(L)'
;MEKNKPLSQQRMASEMPGKLSEKDKALIKEKFKSFNEEFQAVHKTQVNYSVPDPELRKDLIRENKAFLLDRYAMFRDKYANVPFTSKKDKYIKFTKDDVERMLDEFFRGV
;
A
#
# COMPACT_ATOMS: atom_id res chain seq x y z
N MET A 1 0.98 -44.98 -32.13
CA MET A 1 0.96 -43.75 -32.95
C MET A 1 -0.24 -42.92 -32.51
N GLU A 2 -0.04 -41.87 -31.70
CA GLU A 2 -0.98 -40.75 -31.58
C GLU A 2 -0.19 -39.59 -30.96
N LYS A 3 0.45 -38.80 -31.83
CA LYS A 3 -0.03 -37.53 -32.36
C LYS A 3 0.20 -36.40 -31.34
N ASN A 4 1.35 -35.76 -31.56
CA ASN A 4 1.75 -34.48 -30.99
C ASN A 4 0.56 -33.51 -30.93
N LYS A 5 0.21 -33.08 -29.72
CA LYS A 5 -0.69 -31.95 -29.52
C LYS A 5 -0.07 -30.69 -30.16
N PRO A 6 -0.85 -29.88 -30.88
CA PRO A 6 -0.33 -28.67 -31.52
C PRO A 6 0.22 -27.69 -30.47
N LEU A 7 1.39 -27.13 -30.75
CA LEU A 7 2.15 -26.22 -29.86
C LEU A 7 1.33 -25.00 -29.40
N SER A 8 0.27 -24.64 -30.14
CA SER A 8 -0.67 -23.57 -29.78
C SER A 8 -1.52 -23.89 -28.55
N GLN A 9 -1.91 -25.16 -28.34
CA GLN A 9 -2.68 -25.56 -27.15
C GLN A 9 -1.82 -25.63 -25.88
N GLN A 10 -0.51 -25.78 -26.01
CA GLN A 10 0.42 -25.80 -24.87
C GLN A 10 0.79 -24.39 -24.38
N ARG A 11 0.67 -23.37 -25.26
CA ARG A 11 0.93 -21.95 -24.93
C ARG A 11 -0.25 -21.24 -24.27
N MET A 12 -1.46 -21.79 -24.36
CA MET A 12 -2.64 -21.20 -23.69
C MET A 12 -2.78 -21.57 -22.22
N ALA A 13 -2.02 -22.56 -21.72
CA ALA A 13 -2.02 -22.92 -20.30
C ALA A 13 -1.12 -22.03 -19.43
N SER A 14 -0.41 -21.05 -20.02
CA SER A 14 0.57 -20.20 -19.32
C SER A 14 0.12 -18.76 -19.06
N GLU A 15 -1.14 -18.40 -19.30
CA GLU A 15 -1.65 -17.04 -19.04
C GLU A 15 -2.74 -16.98 -17.96
N MET A 16 -2.69 -17.91 -17.01
CA MET A 16 -3.20 -17.61 -15.66
C MET A 16 -2.17 -16.71 -14.98
N PRO A 17 -2.54 -15.61 -14.29
CA PRO A 17 -1.59 -14.84 -13.50
C PRO A 17 -0.86 -15.81 -12.58
N GLY A 18 0.42 -16.03 -12.87
CA GLY A 18 1.19 -17.12 -12.31
C GLY A 18 1.07 -17.13 -10.78
N LYS A 19 0.87 -18.31 -10.21
CA LYS A 19 0.83 -18.51 -8.76
C LYS A 19 2.03 -17.79 -8.14
N LEU A 20 1.76 -16.72 -7.39
CA LEU A 20 2.79 -15.87 -6.81
C LEU A 20 3.79 -16.70 -6.00
N SER A 21 5.09 -16.49 -6.20
CA SER A 21 6.13 -17.25 -5.48
C SER A 21 6.09 -16.93 -3.99
N GLU A 22 6.51 -17.87 -3.12
CA GLU A 22 6.55 -17.60 -1.67
C GLU A 22 7.49 -16.44 -1.31
N LYS A 23 8.56 -16.22 -2.11
CA LYS A 23 9.45 -15.06 -1.96
C LYS A 23 8.71 -13.76 -2.25
N ASP A 24 7.95 -13.69 -3.34
CA ASP A 24 7.17 -12.49 -3.67
C ASP A 24 6.07 -12.23 -2.63
N LYS A 25 5.43 -13.29 -2.11
CA LYS A 25 4.46 -13.17 -1.02
C LYS A 25 5.11 -12.59 0.23
N ALA A 26 6.30 -13.07 0.60
CA ALA A 26 7.04 -12.55 1.75
C ALA A 26 7.41 -11.08 1.55
N LEU A 27 7.87 -10.70 0.36
CA LEU A 27 8.22 -9.32 0.03
C LEU A 27 7.00 -8.38 0.11
N ILE A 28 5.83 -8.80 -0.38
CA ILE A 28 4.61 -7.99 -0.28
C ILE A 28 4.20 -7.81 1.19
N LYS A 29 4.26 -8.89 2.00
CA LYS A 29 3.99 -8.82 3.45
C LYS A 29 4.92 -7.84 4.16
N GLU A 30 6.21 -7.87 3.82
CA GLU A 30 7.23 -6.96 4.36
C GLU A 30 6.93 -5.52 3.99
N LYS A 31 6.64 -5.22 2.71
CA LYS A 31 6.28 -3.86 2.27
C LYS A 31 5.11 -3.27 3.05
N PHE A 32 4.03 -4.04 3.23
CA PHE A 32 2.90 -3.60 4.03
C PHE A 32 3.27 -3.41 5.51
N LYS A 33 4.07 -4.32 6.08
CA LYS A 33 4.53 -4.21 7.47
C LYS A 33 5.37 -2.94 7.68
N SER A 34 6.36 -2.69 6.83
CA SER A 34 7.22 -1.50 6.90
C SER A 34 6.39 -0.23 6.75
N PHE A 35 5.49 -0.16 5.76
CA PHE A 35 4.60 1.00 5.62
C PHE A 35 3.78 1.23 6.90
N ASN A 36 3.21 0.18 7.46
CA ASN A 36 2.37 0.32 8.66
C ASN A 36 3.17 0.83 9.86
N GLU A 37 4.37 0.31 10.08
CA GLU A 37 5.24 0.71 11.20
C GLU A 37 5.75 2.15 11.03
N GLU A 38 6.27 2.48 9.85
CA GLU A 38 6.81 3.80 9.56
C GLU A 38 5.72 4.87 9.56
N PHE A 39 4.58 4.62 8.91
CA PHE A 39 3.48 5.58 8.87
C PHE A 39 2.90 5.86 10.27
N GLN A 40 2.73 4.82 11.10
CA GLN A 40 2.28 5.00 12.49
C GLN A 40 3.29 5.77 13.33
N ALA A 41 4.60 5.53 13.16
CA ALA A 41 5.64 6.26 13.87
C ALA A 41 5.69 7.74 13.47
N VAL A 42 5.56 8.03 12.17
CA VAL A 42 5.48 9.40 11.65
C VAL A 42 4.23 10.09 12.17
N HIS A 43 3.05 9.47 12.04
CA HIS A 43 1.80 10.04 12.53
C HIS A 43 1.88 10.36 14.02
N LYS A 44 2.29 9.40 14.86
CA LYS A 44 2.47 9.61 16.30
C LYS A 44 3.39 10.79 16.62
N THR A 45 4.41 11.03 15.81
CA THR A 45 5.36 12.13 16.02
C THR A 45 4.78 13.47 15.56
N GLN A 46 4.20 13.49 14.36
CA GLN A 46 3.74 14.71 13.68
C GLN A 46 2.49 15.32 14.33
N VAL A 47 1.63 14.52 14.97
CA VAL A 47 0.46 15.06 15.71
C VAL A 47 0.85 15.90 16.92
N ASN A 48 1.99 15.59 17.55
CA ASN A 48 2.51 16.32 18.73
C ASN A 48 3.22 17.63 18.34
N TYR A 49 3.58 17.81 17.06
CA TYR A 49 4.15 19.07 16.60
C TYR A 49 3.07 20.14 16.54
N SER A 50 3.44 21.38 16.83
CA SER A 50 2.53 22.52 16.73
C SER A 50 3.03 23.49 15.67
N VAL A 51 2.17 23.80 14.70
CA VAL A 51 2.40 24.86 13.72
C VAL A 51 1.33 25.94 13.98
N PRO A 52 1.69 27.06 14.63
CA PRO A 52 0.73 28.09 15.04
C PRO A 52 0.09 28.85 13.87
N ASP A 53 0.83 28.99 12.77
CA ASP A 53 0.32 29.64 11.56
C ASP A 53 -0.67 28.70 10.83
N PRO A 54 -1.95 29.09 10.70
CA PRO A 54 -2.97 28.22 10.12
C PRO A 54 -2.81 28.00 8.61
N GLU A 55 -2.28 28.98 7.86
CA GLU A 55 -2.08 28.83 6.42
C GLU A 55 -0.86 27.95 6.15
N LEU A 56 0.23 28.16 6.88
CA LEU A 56 1.41 27.29 6.80
C LEU A 56 1.05 25.84 7.17
N ARG A 57 0.28 25.63 8.24
CA ARG A 57 -0.18 24.29 8.64
C ARG A 57 -1.00 23.64 7.53
N LYS A 58 -1.93 24.37 6.94
CA LYS A 58 -2.79 23.87 5.85
C LYS A 58 -1.97 23.52 4.61
N ASP A 59 -1.01 24.35 4.24
CA ASP A 59 -0.13 24.12 3.10
C ASP A 59 0.75 22.88 3.32
N LEU A 60 1.34 22.72 4.50
CA LEU A 60 2.11 21.52 4.86
C LEU A 60 1.26 20.26 4.79
N ILE A 61 0.03 20.28 5.33
CA ILE A 61 -0.89 19.12 5.24
C ILE A 61 -1.22 18.81 3.78
N ARG A 62 -1.52 19.83 2.97
CA ARG A 62 -1.82 19.66 1.54
C ARG A 62 -0.65 19.03 0.78
N GLU A 63 0.58 19.50 1.02
CA GLU A 63 1.78 18.96 0.39
C GLU A 63 2.04 17.51 0.80
N ASN A 64 1.89 17.17 2.09
CA ASN A 64 2.00 15.79 2.56
C ASN A 64 0.95 14.87 1.91
N LYS A 65 -0.30 15.33 1.81
CA LYS A 65 -1.37 14.59 1.12
C LYS A 65 -1.05 14.38 -0.36
N ALA A 66 -0.67 15.43 -1.08
CA ALA A 66 -0.32 15.36 -2.50
C ALA A 66 0.87 14.42 -2.74
N PHE A 67 1.84 14.38 -1.83
CA PHE A 67 3.00 13.50 -1.93
C PHE A 67 2.64 12.03 -1.68
N LEU A 68 1.83 11.74 -0.65
CA LEU A 68 1.66 10.38 -0.14
C LEU A 68 0.43 9.65 -0.70
N LEU A 69 -0.71 10.32 -0.89
CA LEU A 69 -1.98 9.66 -1.13
C LEU A 69 -2.00 8.86 -2.45
N ASP A 70 -1.51 9.46 -3.54
CA ASP A 70 -1.49 8.78 -4.83
C ASP A 70 -0.50 7.61 -4.84
N ARG A 71 0.65 7.78 -4.19
CA ARG A 71 1.66 6.71 -4.04
C ARG A 71 1.13 5.55 -3.21
N TYR A 72 0.44 5.84 -2.11
CA TYR A 72 -0.16 4.82 -1.27
C TYR A 72 -1.29 4.08 -1.99
N ALA A 73 -2.16 4.81 -2.69
CA ALA A 73 -3.24 4.22 -3.48
C ALA A 73 -2.68 3.27 -4.56
N MET A 74 -1.69 3.72 -5.33
CA MET A 74 -1.00 2.89 -6.32
C MET A 74 -0.36 1.65 -5.70
N PHE A 75 0.33 1.80 -4.56
CA PHE A 75 0.93 0.67 -3.83
C PHE A 75 -0.13 -0.32 -3.37
N ARG A 76 -1.20 0.17 -2.73
CA ARG A 76 -2.28 -0.64 -2.20
C ARG A 76 -2.98 -1.40 -3.32
N ASP A 77 -3.43 -0.71 -4.36
CA ASP A 77 -4.22 -1.30 -5.44
C ASP A 77 -3.42 -2.34 -6.23
N LYS A 78 -2.12 -2.10 -6.40
CA LYS A 78 -1.20 -3.07 -7.00
C LYS A 78 -1.16 -4.41 -6.27
N TYR A 79 -1.29 -4.43 -4.94
CA TYR A 79 -1.10 -5.64 -4.13
C TYR A 79 -2.37 -6.13 -3.41
N ALA A 80 -3.42 -5.32 -3.30
CA ALA A 80 -4.63 -5.62 -2.55
C ALA A 80 -5.35 -6.86 -3.10
N ASN A 81 -5.43 -7.01 -4.42
CA ASN A 81 -6.09 -8.14 -5.07
C ASN A 81 -5.15 -9.33 -5.36
N VAL A 82 -3.86 -9.19 -5.06
CA VAL A 82 -2.87 -10.25 -5.28
C VAL A 82 -2.98 -11.30 -4.16
N PRO A 83 -3.02 -12.61 -4.42
CA PRO A 83 -3.19 -13.65 -3.40
C PRO A 83 -1.90 -13.91 -2.58
N PHE A 84 -1.38 -12.88 -1.90
CA PHE A 84 -0.13 -12.93 -1.14
C PHE A 84 -0.27 -13.48 0.29
N THR A 85 -1.49 -13.49 0.84
CA THR A 85 -1.83 -13.94 2.19
C THR A 85 -3.32 -14.26 2.27
N SER A 86 -3.71 -15.20 3.14
CA SER A 86 -5.10 -15.44 3.53
C SER A 86 -5.60 -14.47 4.61
N LYS A 87 -4.68 -13.81 5.34
CA LYS A 87 -5.00 -12.85 6.43
C LYS A 87 -4.75 -11.42 5.95
N LYS A 88 -5.61 -10.90 5.07
CA LYS A 88 -5.41 -9.58 4.42
C LYS A 88 -5.38 -8.43 5.42
N ASP A 89 -6.31 -8.42 6.36
CA ASP A 89 -6.49 -7.34 7.35
C ASP A 89 -5.27 -7.18 8.28
N LYS A 90 -4.45 -8.23 8.43
CA LYS A 90 -3.19 -8.15 9.18
C LYS A 90 -2.17 -7.22 8.51
N TYR A 91 -2.18 -7.12 7.19
CA TYR A 91 -1.16 -6.43 6.40
C TYR A 91 -1.69 -5.13 5.79
N ILE A 92 -2.90 -5.15 5.22
CA ILE A 92 -3.52 -3.97 4.61
C ILE A 92 -4.35 -3.27 5.69
N LYS A 93 -3.67 -2.50 6.56
CA LYS A 93 -4.31 -1.85 7.72
C LYS A 93 -5.07 -0.58 7.39
N PHE A 94 -4.69 0.11 6.31
CA PHE A 94 -5.19 1.42 5.97
C PHE A 94 -5.85 1.41 4.59
N THR A 95 -6.95 2.14 4.47
CA THR A 95 -7.49 2.61 3.19
C THR A 95 -6.81 3.93 2.81
N LYS A 96 -7.05 4.41 1.57
CA LYS A 96 -6.61 5.75 1.17
C LYS A 96 -7.21 6.81 2.10
N ASP A 97 -8.49 6.67 2.42
CA ASP A 97 -9.24 7.59 3.28
C ASP A 97 -8.72 7.56 4.73
N ASP A 98 -8.29 6.40 5.24
CA ASP A 98 -7.62 6.32 6.55
C ASP A 98 -6.33 7.13 6.57
N VAL A 99 -5.47 6.95 5.56
CA VAL A 99 -4.21 7.71 5.45
C VAL A 99 -4.51 9.20 5.35
N GLU A 100 -5.51 9.60 4.56
CA GLU A 100 -5.91 10.99 4.41
C GLU A 100 -6.37 11.61 5.74
N ARG A 101 -7.26 10.94 6.47
CA ARG A 101 -7.74 11.40 7.78
C ARG A 101 -6.61 11.53 8.79
N MET A 102 -5.69 10.57 8.80
CA MET A 102 -4.53 10.62 9.69
C MET A 102 -3.60 11.80 9.37
N LEU A 103 -3.44 12.15 8.08
CA LEU A 103 -2.67 13.34 7.69
C LEU A 103 -3.36 14.65 8.11
N ASP A 104 -4.69 14.70 8.15
CA ASP A 104 -5.45 15.87 8.66
C ASP A 104 -5.23 16.14 10.16
N GLU A 105 -4.65 15.19 10.89
CA GLU A 105 -4.33 15.32 12.31
C GLU A 105 -2.95 15.92 12.56
N PHE A 106 -2.10 16.06 11.54
CA PHE A 106 -0.74 16.57 11.70
C PHE A 106 -0.73 18.00 12.23
N PHE A 107 0.32 18.32 12.99
CA PHE A 107 0.65 19.68 13.44
C PHE A 107 -0.39 20.36 14.36
N ARG A 108 -1.25 19.58 15.03
CA ARG A 108 -2.27 20.09 15.95
C ARG A 108 -1.73 20.45 17.32
N GLY A 109 -0.61 19.86 17.74
CA GLY A 109 0.03 20.13 19.03
C GLY A 109 -0.79 19.67 20.24
N VAL A 110 -1.59 18.61 20.07
CA VAL A 110 -2.37 17.95 21.13
C VAL A 110 -1.58 16.81 21.77
#